data_AF-A0A3Q9FPW2-F1
#
_entry.id   AF-A0A3Q9FPW2-F1
#
_cell.length_a   1.000
_cell.length_b   1.000
_cell.length_c   1.000
_cell.angle_alpha   90.00
_cell.angle_beta   90.00
_cell.angle_gamma   90.00
#
_symmetry.space_group_name_H-M   'P 1'
#
loop_
_entity.id
_entity.type
_entity.pdbx_description
1 polymer ?
#
loop_
_entity_poly.entity_id
_entity_poly.type
_entity_poly.pdbx_seq_one_letter_code
_entity_poly.pdbx_strand_id
1 'polypeptide(L)'
;MNLHDTYQSYTQDKQPKWSWKYELFKFFGKGILLFILITIPFILLIRTSIFLYHSYNVPTWLGLIGGMSVVSVCLFFYLFVGYSLFMKSEKYKFSHIKVMGIVSFVFVIAYVLFAVFSFSGKNAQTNKVKSEYADLHPYLKISVRTLLFFDKNVLITSLSRVPEDYNKMGLQTKKRSLHYIQNTGYTHAMDLRTKGRPFWMIWIAQIYFNILGFNVVRHTGTADHLHISISTYERQGSW
;
A
#
# COMPACT_ATOMS: atom_id res chain seq x y z
N MET A 1 -4.86 -71.82 -18.81
CA MET A 1 -5.16 -70.37 -18.85
C MET A 1 -4.34 -69.75 -17.74
N ASN A 2 -3.31 -68.98 -18.09
CA ASN A 2 -2.19 -68.65 -17.20
C ASN A 2 -2.55 -67.46 -16.31
N LEU A 3 -2.62 -67.66 -14.98
CA LEU A 3 -2.91 -66.61 -13.99
C LEU A 3 -1.88 -65.46 -14.01
N HIS A 4 -0.72 -65.70 -14.61
CA HIS A 4 0.34 -64.70 -14.74
C HIS A 4 0.02 -63.60 -15.78
N ASP A 5 -0.74 -63.92 -16.83
CA ASP A 5 -1.07 -62.96 -17.89
C ASP A 5 -2.17 -61.97 -17.46
N THR A 6 -2.94 -62.31 -16.42
CA THR A 6 -4.05 -61.47 -15.93
C THR A 6 -3.53 -60.33 -15.06
N TYR A 7 -2.44 -60.54 -14.33
CA TYR A 7 -1.86 -59.54 -13.41
C TYR A 7 -1.09 -58.41 -14.11
N GLN A 8 -0.51 -58.65 -15.29
CA GLN A 8 0.21 -57.58 -16.02
C GLN A 8 -0.72 -56.56 -16.70
N SER A 9 -2.01 -56.87 -16.85
CA SER A 9 -2.97 -55.94 -17.48
C SER A 9 -3.47 -54.82 -16.54
N TYR A 10 -3.30 -54.98 -15.23
CA TYR A 10 -3.82 -54.03 -14.23
C TYR A 10 -2.84 -52.93 -13.80
N THR A 11 -1.59 -53.02 -14.23
CA THR A 11 -0.56 -52.01 -13.95
C THR A 11 -0.13 -51.25 -15.21
N GLN A 12 -1.07 -50.96 -16.12
CA GLN A 12 -0.92 -49.78 -16.96
C GLN A 12 -1.09 -48.55 -16.06
N ASP A 13 0.02 -48.22 -15.42
CA ASP A 13 0.29 -46.97 -14.75
C ASP A 13 -0.17 -45.84 -15.67
N LYS A 14 -1.32 -45.21 -15.34
CA LYS A 14 -1.83 -44.05 -16.04
C LYS A 14 -0.88 -42.90 -15.77
N GLN A 15 0.22 -42.87 -16.52
CA GLN A 15 1.12 -41.74 -16.59
C GLN A 15 0.26 -40.50 -16.84
N PRO A 16 0.20 -39.53 -15.90
CA PRO A 16 -0.68 -38.40 -16.03
C PRO A 16 -0.32 -37.67 -17.33
N LYS A 17 -1.28 -37.59 -18.26
CA LYS A 17 -1.11 -36.87 -19.53
C LYS A 17 -0.68 -35.44 -19.20
N TRP A 18 0.60 -35.17 -19.41
CA TRP A 18 1.20 -33.87 -19.23
C TRP A 18 0.40 -32.82 -20.02
N SER A 19 -0.24 -31.91 -19.29
CA SER A 19 -1.07 -30.85 -19.87
C SER A 19 -0.36 -29.53 -19.67
N TRP A 20 0.17 -28.96 -20.77
CA TRP A 20 0.82 -27.65 -20.76
C TRP A 20 -0.08 -26.56 -20.16
N LYS A 21 -1.41 -26.68 -20.29
CA LYS A 21 -2.39 -25.76 -19.69
C LYS A 21 -2.33 -25.79 -18.16
N TYR A 22 -2.13 -26.96 -17.56
CA TYR A 22 -2.05 -27.13 -16.11
C TYR A 22 -0.75 -26.55 -15.54
N GLU A 23 0.38 -26.74 -16.23
CA GLU A 23 1.65 -26.14 -15.82
C GLU A 23 1.63 -24.60 -15.97
N LEU A 24 1.01 -24.08 -17.03
CA LEU A 24 0.76 -22.64 -17.17
C LEU A 24 -0.14 -22.09 -16.05
N PHE A 25 -1.24 -22.78 -15.73
CA PHE A 25 -2.11 -22.40 -14.63
C PHE A 25 -1.36 -22.36 -13.28
N LYS A 26 -0.55 -23.38 -12.98
CA LYS A 26 0.31 -23.38 -11.78
C LYS A 26 1.30 -22.21 -11.77
N PHE A 27 1.94 -21.92 -12.91
CA PHE A 27 2.89 -20.83 -13.01
C PHE A 27 2.23 -19.48 -12.69
N PHE A 28 1.09 -19.19 -13.32
CA PHE A 28 0.32 -17.98 -13.02
C PHE A 28 -0.17 -17.94 -11.57
N GLY A 29 -0.66 -19.08 -11.05
CA GLY A 29 -1.09 -19.18 -9.65
C GLY A 29 0.03 -18.87 -8.66
N LYS A 30 1.24 -19.39 -8.88
CA LYS A 30 2.43 -19.07 -8.08
C LYS A 30 2.82 -17.59 -8.19
N GLY A 31 2.75 -17.02 -9.40
CA GLY A 31 3.02 -15.60 -9.62
C GLY A 31 2.04 -14.70 -8.86
N ILE A 32 0.74 -15.00 -8.92
CA ILE A 32 -0.31 -14.29 -8.18
C ILE A 32 -0.09 -14.41 -6.67
N LEU A 33 0.20 -15.62 -6.17
CA LEU A 33 0.49 -15.84 -4.75
C LEU A 33 1.69 -15.01 -4.29
N LEU A 34 2.78 -15.00 -5.07
CA LEU A 34 3.97 -14.20 -4.75
C LEU A 34 3.65 -12.70 -4.73
N PHE A 35 2.88 -12.21 -5.70
CA PHE A 35 2.45 -10.81 -5.72
C PHE A 35 1.61 -10.45 -4.48
N ILE A 36 0.70 -11.33 -4.07
CA ILE A 36 -0.10 -11.16 -2.86
C ILE A 36 0.79 -11.13 -1.61
N LEU A 37 1.73 -12.07 -1.48
CA LEU A 37 2.66 -12.11 -0.34
C LEU A 37 3.52 -10.85 -0.25
N ILE A 38 3.96 -10.29 -1.39
CA ILE A 38 4.74 -9.05 -1.39
C ILE A 38 3.88 -7.84 -1.02
N THR A 39 2.62 -7.79 -1.45
CA THR A 39 1.76 -6.62 -1.26
C THR A 39 1.02 -6.58 0.08
N ILE A 40 0.69 -7.74 0.67
CA ILE A 40 -0.04 -7.84 1.94
C ILE A 40 0.61 -7.04 3.08
N PRO A 41 1.93 -7.14 3.36
CA PRO A 41 2.54 -6.41 4.46
C PRO A 41 2.34 -4.89 4.33
N PHE A 42 2.43 -4.37 3.12
CA PHE A 42 2.22 -2.96 2.87
C PHE A 42 0.75 -2.54 3.03
N ILE A 43 -0.19 -3.36 2.55
CA ILE A 43 -1.62 -3.12 2.75
C ILE A 43 -1.97 -3.12 4.24
N LEU A 44 -1.44 -4.09 5.00
CA LEU A 44 -1.64 -4.20 6.46
C LEU A 44 -1.10 -2.98 7.20
N LEU A 45 0.06 -2.43 6.79
CA LEU A 45 0.63 -1.21 7.38
C LEU A 45 -0.39 -0.08 7.38
N ILE A 46 -0.91 0.25 6.19
CA ILE A 46 -1.77 1.42 6.02
C ILE A 46 -3.18 1.13 6.53
N ARG A 47 -3.75 -0.04 6.22
CA ARG A 47 -5.11 -0.40 6.66
C ARG A 47 -5.25 -0.43 8.17
N THR A 48 -4.29 -1.02 8.88
CA THR A 48 -4.32 -1.07 10.35
C THR A 48 -4.18 0.34 10.92
N SER A 49 -3.28 1.16 10.36
CA SER A 49 -3.07 2.53 10.81
C SER A 49 -4.34 3.38 10.65
N ILE A 50 -4.99 3.29 9.47
CA ILE A 50 -6.27 3.97 9.18
C ILE A 50 -7.38 3.45 10.07
N PHE A 51 -7.46 2.14 10.29
CA PHE A 51 -8.47 1.52 11.14
C PHE A 51 -8.37 2.01 12.59
N LEU A 52 -7.16 2.06 13.16
CA LEU A 52 -6.92 2.60 14.50
C LEU A 52 -7.24 4.09 14.58
N TYR A 53 -6.81 4.85 13.57
CA TYR A 53 -7.05 6.28 13.48
C TYR A 53 -8.56 6.61 13.46
N HIS A 54 -9.37 5.88 12.67
CA HIS A 54 -10.81 6.15 12.56
C HIS A 54 -11.69 5.52 13.63
N SER A 55 -11.43 4.25 13.97
CA SER A 55 -12.34 3.48 14.81
C SER A 55 -12.13 3.76 16.30
N TYR A 56 -10.91 4.19 16.66
CA TYR A 56 -10.51 4.40 18.05
C TYR A 56 -9.99 5.83 18.31
N ASN A 57 -10.07 6.74 17.33
CA ASN A 57 -9.57 8.12 17.42
C ASN A 57 -8.11 8.18 17.89
N VAL A 58 -7.30 7.17 17.52
CA VAL A 58 -5.91 7.09 17.93
C VAL A 58 -5.12 8.15 17.14
N PRO A 59 -4.27 8.96 17.79
CA PRO A 59 -3.41 9.92 17.11
C PRO A 59 -2.61 9.29 15.97
N THR A 60 -2.40 10.02 14.88
CA THR A 60 -1.78 9.53 13.63
C THR A 60 -0.52 8.68 13.85
N TRP A 61 0.41 9.14 14.69
CA TRP A 61 1.67 8.44 14.95
C TRP A 61 1.48 7.15 15.76
N LEU A 62 0.55 7.15 16.72
CA LEU A 62 0.23 5.93 17.48
C LEU A 62 -0.49 4.90 16.59
N GLY A 63 -1.37 5.35 15.69
CA GLY A 63 -1.97 4.48 14.67
C GLY A 63 -0.91 3.89 13.74
N LEU A 64 0.09 4.69 13.34
CA LEU A 64 1.21 4.23 12.52
C LEU A 64 2.03 3.15 13.23
N ILE A 65 2.35 3.36 14.51
CA ILE A 65 3.06 2.38 15.35
C ILE A 65 2.26 1.07 15.47
N GLY A 66 0.95 1.16 15.58
CA GLY A 66 0.06 -0.02 15.55
C GLY A 66 0.17 -0.78 14.23
N GLY A 67 0.11 -0.08 13.09
CA GLY A 67 0.33 -0.68 11.78
C GLY A 67 1.73 -1.30 11.62
N MET A 68 2.77 -0.61 12.08
CA MET A 68 4.15 -1.12 12.06
C MET A 68 4.28 -2.41 12.87
N SER A 69 3.69 -2.46 14.06
CA SER A 69 3.69 -3.65 14.92
C SER A 69 3.06 -4.87 14.22
N VAL A 70 1.88 -4.70 13.61
CA VAL A 70 1.20 -5.77 12.86
C VAL A 70 2.05 -6.28 11.70
N VAL A 71 2.69 -5.36 10.96
CA VAL A 71 3.52 -5.73 9.81
C VAL A 71 4.83 -6.39 10.23
N SER A 72 5.46 -5.94 11.30
CA SER A 72 6.66 -6.60 11.84
C SER A 72 6.36 -8.03 12.26
N VAL A 73 5.20 -8.29 12.88
CA VAL A 73 4.75 -9.65 13.20
C VAL A 73 4.51 -10.47 11.92
N CYS A 74 3.85 -9.88 10.91
CA CYS A 74 3.60 -10.53 9.62
C CYS A 74 4.91 -10.93 8.92
N LEU A 75 5.88 -10.02 8.81
CA LEU A 75 7.19 -10.29 8.20
C LEU A 75 8.01 -11.30 9.01
N PHE A 76 7.92 -11.25 10.35
CA PHE A 76 8.54 -12.26 11.20
C PHE A 76 8.01 -13.66 10.85
N PHE A 77 6.69 -13.81 10.66
CA PHE A 77 6.10 -15.09 10.24
C PHE A 77 6.55 -15.49 8.82
N TYR A 78 6.70 -14.55 7.89
CA TYR A 78 7.22 -14.86 6.55
C TYR A 78 8.64 -15.41 6.62
N LEU A 79 9.51 -14.75 7.38
CA LEU A 79 10.88 -15.22 7.60
C LEU A 79 10.87 -16.58 8.32
N PHE A 80 10.02 -16.75 9.34
CA PHE A 80 9.93 -17.98 10.13
C PHE A 80 9.50 -19.17 9.28
N VAL A 81 8.43 -19.03 8.50
CA VAL A 81 7.96 -20.08 7.57
C VAL A 81 9.00 -20.34 6.50
N GLY A 82 9.60 -19.30 5.92
CA GLY A 82 10.69 -19.45 4.95
C GLY A 82 11.85 -20.26 5.52
N TYR A 83 12.36 -19.86 6.68
CA TYR A 83 13.44 -20.56 7.37
C TYR A 83 13.08 -22.03 7.66
N SER A 84 11.87 -22.29 8.16
CA SER A 84 11.38 -23.65 8.44
C SER A 84 11.33 -24.54 7.19
N LEU A 85 10.94 -23.98 6.05
CA LEU A 85 10.84 -24.73 4.78
C LEU A 85 12.22 -25.06 4.19
N PHE A 86 13.20 -24.17 4.32
CA PHE A 86 14.55 -24.34 3.74
C PHE A 86 15.50 -25.10 4.68
N MET A 87 15.38 -24.93 6.00
CA MET A 87 16.26 -25.52 7.00
C MET A 87 15.57 -26.71 7.69
N LYS A 88 15.38 -27.81 6.94
CA LYS A 88 14.63 -28.99 7.40
C LYS A 88 15.23 -29.78 8.57
N SER A 89 16.46 -29.47 9.01
CA SER A 89 17.23 -30.33 9.91
C SER A 89 17.90 -29.63 11.10
N GLU A 90 17.84 -28.31 11.21
CA GLU A 90 18.46 -27.61 12.34
C GLU A 90 17.46 -27.33 13.45
N LYS A 91 17.83 -27.64 14.70
CA LYS A 91 17.05 -27.24 15.87
C LYS A 91 16.99 -25.70 15.90
N TYR A 92 15.78 -25.14 15.98
CA TYR A 92 15.58 -23.70 16.08
C TYR A 92 16.34 -23.13 17.28
N LYS A 93 17.46 -22.44 17.03
CA LYS A 93 18.15 -21.71 18.09
C LYS A 93 17.35 -20.45 18.38
N PHE A 94 17.14 -20.16 19.67
CA PHE A 94 16.45 -18.95 20.12
C PHE A 94 17.11 -17.67 19.60
N SER A 95 18.42 -17.70 19.33
CA SER A 95 19.16 -16.61 18.69
C SER A 95 18.63 -16.28 17.29
N HIS A 96 18.31 -17.28 16.45
CA HIS A 96 17.78 -17.04 15.11
C HIS A 96 16.41 -16.39 15.14
N ILE A 97 15.51 -16.90 16.00
CA ILE A 97 14.16 -16.34 16.17
C ILE A 97 14.23 -14.86 16.60
N LYS A 98 15.11 -14.53 17.56
CA LYS A 98 15.35 -13.16 17.99
C LYS A 98 15.84 -12.28 16.84
N VAL A 99 16.84 -12.73 16.10
CA VAL A 99 17.39 -11.98 14.95
C VAL A 99 16.30 -11.72 13.90
N MET A 100 15.46 -12.70 13.59
CA MET A 100 14.37 -12.54 12.61
C MET A 100 13.35 -11.49 13.05
N GLY A 101 13.01 -11.46 14.35
CA GLY A 101 12.16 -10.42 14.93
C GLY A 101 12.77 -9.03 14.82
N ILE A 102 14.05 -8.88 15.19
CA ILE A 102 14.79 -7.61 15.11
C ILE A 102 14.88 -7.13 13.67
N VAL A 103 15.27 -8.00 12.73
CA VAL A 103 15.38 -7.67 11.30
C VAL A 103 14.04 -7.22 10.75
N SER A 104 12.94 -7.92 11.06
CA SER A 104 11.59 -7.55 10.61
C SER A 104 11.18 -6.18 11.12
N PHE A 105 11.47 -5.88 12.39
CA PHE A 105 11.15 -4.60 13.00
C PHE A 105 11.97 -3.44 12.42
N VAL A 106 13.30 -3.61 12.34
CA VAL A 106 14.21 -2.60 11.78
C VAL A 106 13.88 -2.31 10.31
N PHE A 107 13.56 -3.34 9.53
CA PHE A 107 13.18 -3.17 8.12
C PHE A 107 11.91 -2.32 7.97
N VAL A 108 10.89 -2.57 8.79
CA VAL A 108 9.64 -1.77 8.79
C VAL A 108 9.91 -0.33 9.20
N ILE A 109 10.68 -0.09 10.26
CA ILE A 109 11.05 1.26 10.68
C ILE A 109 11.81 1.99 9.58
N ALA A 110 12.85 1.37 9.02
CA ALA A 110 13.68 1.97 7.99
C ALA A 110 12.84 2.37 6.78
N TYR A 111 11.92 1.49 6.36
CA TYR A 111 10.99 1.77 5.28
C TYR A 111 10.03 2.94 5.60
N VAL A 112 9.42 2.95 6.79
CA VAL A 112 8.49 4.02 7.18
C VAL A 112 9.21 5.37 7.25
N LEU A 113 10.38 5.44 7.88
CA LEU A 113 11.19 6.66 7.95
C LEU A 113 11.56 7.14 6.54
N PHE A 114 12.08 6.22 5.71
CA PHE A 114 12.35 6.53 4.31
C PHE A 114 11.11 7.06 3.60
N ALA A 115 9.95 6.42 3.76
CA ALA A 115 8.75 6.76 3.01
C ALA A 115 8.15 8.12 3.44
N VAL A 116 8.22 8.44 4.73
CA VAL A 116 7.74 9.72 5.28
C VAL A 116 8.65 10.88 4.91
N PHE A 117 9.98 10.69 4.95
CA PHE A 117 10.95 11.78 4.79
C PHE A 117 11.53 11.90 3.38
N SER A 118 11.46 10.86 2.55
CA SER A 118 11.98 10.93 1.18
C SER A 118 10.94 11.46 0.20
N PHE A 119 11.01 12.74 -0.10
CA PHE A 119 10.24 13.35 -1.18
C PHE A 119 11.14 14.00 -2.22
N SER A 120 10.95 13.63 -3.50
CA SER A 120 11.64 14.27 -4.61
C SER A 120 10.82 15.42 -5.15
N GLY A 121 11.44 16.60 -5.28
CA GLY A 121 10.80 17.76 -5.91
C GLY A 121 10.35 17.51 -7.36
N LYS A 122 10.89 16.50 -8.04
CA LYS A 122 10.52 16.14 -9.42
C LYS A 122 9.06 15.69 -9.55
N ASN A 123 8.46 15.20 -8.46
CA ASN A 123 7.07 14.73 -8.42
C ASN A 123 6.11 15.80 -7.87
N ALA A 124 6.57 17.02 -7.61
CA ALA A 124 5.72 18.16 -7.27
C ALA A 124 5.54 19.08 -8.48
N GLN A 125 4.31 19.54 -8.74
CA GLN A 125 4.05 20.47 -9.84
C GLN A 125 4.76 21.82 -9.65
N THR A 126 4.91 22.28 -8.41
CA THR A 126 5.54 23.56 -8.07
C THR A 126 6.39 23.44 -6.81
N ASN A 127 7.27 24.41 -6.58
CA ASN A 127 8.02 24.50 -5.32
C ASN A 127 7.10 24.68 -4.10
N LYS A 128 5.94 25.32 -4.26
CA LYS A 128 4.91 25.43 -3.20
C LYS A 128 4.37 24.05 -2.82
N VAL A 129 3.98 23.23 -3.79
CA VAL A 129 3.53 21.84 -3.53
C VAL A 129 4.63 21.03 -2.85
N LYS A 130 5.89 21.26 -3.23
CA LYS A 130 7.03 20.59 -2.60
C LYS A 130 7.18 20.96 -1.12
N SER A 131 7.03 22.24 -0.74
CA SER A 131 7.11 22.64 0.67
C SER A 131 5.94 22.12 1.48
N GLU A 132 4.73 22.13 0.92
CA GLU A 132 3.50 21.63 1.57
C GLU A 132 3.52 20.11 1.81
N TYR A 133 4.42 19.38 1.14
CA TYR A 133 4.59 17.95 1.40
C TYR A 133 4.91 17.67 2.86
N ALA A 134 5.60 18.57 3.56
CA ALA A 134 5.88 18.43 4.99
C ALA A 134 4.59 18.33 5.83
N ASP A 135 3.51 18.96 5.41
CA ASP A 135 2.22 19.01 6.12
C ASP A 135 1.26 17.90 5.69
N LEU A 136 1.62 17.09 4.69
CA LEU A 136 0.79 15.96 4.26
C LEU A 136 0.72 14.88 5.33
N HIS A 137 -0.48 14.32 5.52
CA HIS A 137 -0.70 13.23 6.47
C HIS A 137 0.28 12.05 6.23
N PRO A 138 0.97 11.53 7.27
CA PRO A 138 1.94 10.44 7.15
C PRO A 138 1.46 9.23 6.34
N TYR A 139 0.19 8.82 6.48
CA TYR A 139 -0.33 7.67 5.72
C TYR A 139 -0.38 7.95 4.20
N LEU A 140 -0.73 9.19 3.81
CA LEU A 140 -0.72 9.61 2.41
C LEU A 140 0.71 9.71 1.88
N LYS A 141 1.65 10.27 2.67
CA LYS A 141 3.08 10.31 2.33
C LYS A 141 3.64 8.93 2.01
N ILE A 142 3.43 7.97 2.93
CA ILE A 142 3.90 6.60 2.76
C ILE A 142 3.28 6.00 1.49
N SER A 143 1.96 6.16 1.34
CA SER A 143 1.23 5.57 0.21
C SER A 143 1.62 6.13 -1.15
N VAL A 144 1.79 7.45 -1.28
CA VAL A 144 2.27 8.04 -2.54
C VAL A 144 3.73 7.69 -2.80
N ARG A 145 4.56 7.59 -1.75
CA ARG A 145 5.96 7.25 -1.90
C ARG A 145 6.17 5.83 -2.42
N THR A 146 5.35 4.89 -1.97
CA THR A 146 5.35 3.52 -2.50
C THR A 146 4.88 3.47 -3.95
N LEU A 147 3.83 4.22 -4.29
CA LEU A 147 3.35 4.32 -5.67
C LEU A 147 4.46 4.79 -6.62
N LEU A 148 5.28 5.76 -6.18
CA LEU A 148 6.39 6.30 -6.96
C LEU A 148 7.50 5.27 -7.29
N PHE A 149 7.55 4.12 -6.60
CA PHE A 149 8.45 3.03 -7.02
C PHE A 149 7.98 2.36 -8.32
N PHE A 150 6.67 2.27 -8.52
CA PHE A 150 6.06 1.64 -9.69
C PHE A 150 5.75 2.67 -10.78
N ASP A 151 5.48 3.91 -10.40
CA ASP A 151 5.09 4.99 -11.29
C ASP A 151 5.88 6.26 -10.98
N LYS A 152 7.08 6.35 -11.55
CA LYS A 152 8.03 7.45 -11.31
C LYS A 152 7.54 8.81 -11.83
N ASN A 153 6.54 8.82 -12.71
CA ASN A 153 6.07 10.02 -13.41
C ASN A 153 4.79 10.60 -12.79
N VAL A 154 4.30 10.05 -11.68
CA VAL A 154 3.18 10.67 -10.93
C VAL A 154 3.58 12.08 -10.51
N LEU A 155 2.69 13.03 -10.77
CA LEU A 155 2.85 14.42 -10.38
C LEU A 155 1.77 14.78 -9.37
N ILE A 156 2.19 15.25 -8.19
CA ILE A 156 1.32 15.85 -7.19
C ILE A 156 1.04 17.29 -7.60
N THR A 157 -0.23 17.62 -7.77
CA THR A 157 -0.68 18.93 -8.27
C THR A 157 -1.17 19.86 -7.18
N SER A 158 -1.70 19.31 -6.09
CA SER A 158 -2.18 20.07 -4.94
C SER A 158 -2.10 19.21 -3.68
N LEU A 159 -1.69 19.85 -2.57
CA LEU A 159 -1.69 19.26 -1.24
C LEU A 159 -2.58 20.12 -0.34
N SER A 160 -2.04 21.21 0.20
CA SER A 160 -2.81 22.10 1.06
C SER A 160 -3.53 23.18 0.23
N ARG A 161 -4.64 23.69 0.77
CA ARG A 161 -5.39 24.82 0.23
C ARG A 161 -5.81 25.73 1.37
N VAL A 162 -6.16 26.97 1.04
CA VAL A 162 -6.89 27.89 1.91
C VAL A 162 -8.22 28.30 1.25
N PRO A 163 -9.20 28.86 2.00
CA PRO A 163 -10.43 29.39 1.43
C PRO A 163 -10.23 30.27 0.19
N GLU A 164 -9.23 31.14 0.21
CA GLU A 164 -8.91 32.08 -0.87
C GLU A 164 -8.51 31.36 -2.15
N ASP A 165 -7.92 30.15 -2.07
CA ASP A 165 -7.55 29.37 -3.25
C ASP A 165 -8.81 28.93 -4.02
N TYR A 166 -9.91 28.62 -3.33
CA TYR A 166 -11.19 28.29 -3.98
C TYR A 166 -11.78 29.52 -4.68
N ASN A 167 -11.75 30.67 -4.02
CA ASN A 167 -12.22 31.94 -4.59
C ASN A 167 -11.43 32.29 -5.86
N LYS A 168 -10.09 32.14 -5.86
CA LYS A 168 -9.25 32.34 -7.05
C LYS A 168 -9.56 31.39 -8.21
N MET A 169 -10.13 30.22 -7.91
CA MET A 169 -10.59 29.25 -8.91
C MET A 169 -12.04 29.51 -9.36
N GLY A 170 -12.72 30.53 -8.81
CA GLY A 170 -14.15 30.77 -9.07
C GLY A 170 -15.06 29.69 -8.45
N LEU A 171 -14.58 28.97 -7.44
CA LEU A 171 -15.33 27.92 -6.75
C LEU A 171 -15.85 28.42 -5.41
N GLN A 172 -17.00 27.89 -4.98
CA GLN A 172 -17.50 28.14 -3.62
C GLN A 172 -16.51 27.57 -2.60
N THR A 173 -16.15 28.40 -1.61
CA THR A 173 -15.34 27.98 -0.47
C THR A 173 -16.01 26.83 0.27
N LYS A 174 -15.26 25.76 0.48
CA LYS A 174 -15.72 24.61 1.26
C LYS A 174 -15.31 24.78 2.71
N LYS A 175 -16.27 24.89 3.64
CA LYS A 175 -15.99 25.01 5.08
C LYS A 175 -15.18 23.85 5.69
N ARG A 176 -15.21 22.67 5.05
CA ARG A 176 -14.61 21.42 5.57
C ARG A 176 -13.77 20.70 4.53
N SER A 177 -12.94 21.43 3.81
CA SER A 177 -12.04 20.84 2.80
C SER A 177 -10.94 20.00 3.48
N LEU A 178 -10.73 18.76 3.03
CA LEU A 178 -9.63 17.92 3.49
C LEU A 178 -8.25 18.37 2.96
N HIS A 179 -8.23 19.28 1.98
CA HIS A 179 -7.02 20.02 1.61
C HIS A 179 -6.66 21.11 2.63
N TYR A 180 -7.54 21.45 3.59
CA TYR A 180 -7.14 22.34 4.67
C TYR A 180 -6.31 21.55 5.67
N ILE A 181 -5.43 22.24 6.39
CA ILE A 181 -4.80 21.66 7.57
C ILE A 181 -5.92 21.37 8.58
N GLN A 182 -6.03 20.11 8.97
CA GLN A 182 -6.98 19.67 9.98
C GLN A 182 -6.41 19.95 11.38
N ASN A 183 -7.22 19.78 12.41
CA ASN A 183 -6.81 19.95 13.80
C ASN A 183 -5.67 19.00 14.22
N THR A 184 -5.47 17.90 13.48
CA THR A 184 -4.32 17.00 13.57
C THR A 184 -2.98 17.62 13.16
N GLY A 185 -3.00 18.85 12.61
CA GLY A 185 -1.83 19.52 12.06
C GLY A 185 -1.44 19.07 10.65
N TYR A 186 -2.25 18.21 10.02
CA TYR A 186 -1.96 17.66 8.69
C TYR A 186 -3.01 18.03 7.66
N THR A 187 -2.59 18.06 6.40
CA THR A 187 -3.47 18.01 5.24
C THR A 187 -3.89 16.57 4.98
N HIS A 188 -5.19 16.35 4.80
CA HIS A 188 -5.82 15.02 4.70
C HIS A 188 -6.19 14.62 3.27
N ALA A 189 -5.77 15.41 2.29
CA ALA A 189 -5.99 15.13 0.88
C ALA A 189 -4.78 15.50 0.01
N MET A 190 -4.69 14.84 -1.14
CA MET A 190 -3.74 15.16 -2.21
C MET A 190 -4.38 14.94 -3.57
N ASP A 191 -3.94 15.72 -4.55
CA ASP A 191 -4.35 15.56 -5.95
C ASP A 191 -3.17 15.08 -6.80
N LEU A 192 -3.39 14.00 -7.55
CA LEU A 192 -2.43 13.45 -8.51
C LEU A 192 -2.88 13.74 -9.94
N ARG A 193 -1.99 14.27 -10.79
CA ARG A 193 -2.31 14.53 -12.19
C ARG A 193 -2.65 13.25 -12.95
N THR A 194 -3.77 13.27 -13.67
CA THR A 194 -4.20 12.19 -14.58
C THR A 194 -4.15 12.62 -16.05
N LYS A 195 -4.08 13.92 -16.35
CA LYS A 195 -3.92 14.43 -17.72
C LYS A 195 -2.72 13.79 -18.42
N GLY A 196 -2.95 13.25 -19.62
CA GLY A 196 -1.92 12.62 -20.45
C GLY A 196 -1.50 11.22 -19.99
N ARG A 197 -2.19 10.64 -19.00
CA ARG A 197 -1.91 9.28 -18.51
C ARG A 197 -2.87 8.26 -19.13
N PRO A 198 -2.40 7.04 -19.46
CA PRO A 198 -3.28 6.00 -19.96
C PRO A 198 -4.27 5.56 -18.89
N PHE A 199 -5.49 5.21 -19.33
CA PHE A 199 -6.59 4.86 -18.43
C PHE A 199 -6.25 3.77 -17.41
N TRP A 200 -5.52 2.72 -17.85
CA TRP A 200 -5.16 1.61 -16.98
C TRP A 200 -4.24 2.02 -15.81
N MET A 201 -3.37 3.02 -15.99
CA MET A 201 -2.54 3.54 -14.88
C MET A 201 -3.39 4.28 -13.86
N ILE A 202 -4.37 5.07 -14.33
CA ILE A 202 -5.31 5.79 -13.47
C ILE A 202 -6.16 4.79 -12.68
N TRP A 203 -6.65 3.75 -13.36
CA TRP A 203 -7.46 2.69 -12.76
C TRP A 203 -6.67 1.87 -11.73
N ILE A 204 -5.41 1.51 -12.01
CA ILE A 204 -4.54 0.84 -11.03
C ILE A 204 -4.28 1.73 -9.82
N ALA A 205 -3.99 3.03 -10.02
CA ALA A 205 -3.80 3.97 -8.92
C ALA A 205 -5.07 4.10 -8.05
N GLN A 206 -6.26 4.11 -8.69
CA GLN A 206 -7.54 4.07 -7.98
C GLN A 206 -7.67 2.81 -7.12
N ILE A 207 -7.46 1.63 -7.69
CA ILE A 207 -7.53 0.37 -6.96
C ILE A 207 -6.53 0.36 -5.81
N TYR A 208 -5.29 0.78 -6.08
CA TYR A 208 -4.22 0.85 -5.10
C TYR A 208 -4.63 1.65 -3.86
N PHE A 209 -5.04 2.91 -4.02
CA PHE A 209 -5.42 3.75 -2.87
C PHE A 209 -6.71 3.27 -2.19
N ASN A 210 -7.69 2.75 -2.95
CA ASN A 210 -8.91 2.16 -2.35
C ASN A 210 -8.57 0.93 -1.51
N ILE A 211 -7.69 0.04 -1.99
CA ILE A 211 -7.25 -1.14 -1.23
C ILE A 211 -6.52 -0.73 0.05
N LEU A 212 -5.81 0.38 0.07
CA LEU A 212 -5.18 0.90 1.29
C LEU A 212 -6.18 1.50 2.30
N GLY A 213 -7.38 1.87 1.85
CA GLY A 213 -8.44 2.42 2.70
C GLY A 213 -8.65 3.93 2.56
N PHE A 214 -8.13 4.54 1.49
CA PHE A 214 -8.40 5.95 1.19
C PHE A 214 -9.67 6.12 0.36
N ASN A 215 -10.28 7.31 0.46
CA ASN A 215 -11.30 7.76 -0.47
C ASN A 215 -10.62 8.28 -1.75
N VAL A 216 -11.09 7.83 -2.90
CA VAL A 216 -10.48 8.16 -4.18
C VAL A 216 -11.55 8.61 -5.18
N VAL A 217 -11.41 9.82 -5.71
CA VAL A 217 -12.34 10.37 -6.70
C VAL A 217 -11.54 10.98 -7.85
N ARG A 218 -11.91 10.68 -9.10
CA ARG A 218 -11.34 11.38 -10.25
C ARG A 218 -12.20 12.59 -10.56
N HIS A 219 -11.57 13.74 -10.71
CA HIS A 219 -12.21 14.96 -11.18
C HIS A 219 -11.70 15.28 -12.58
N THR A 220 -12.61 15.60 -13.49
CA THR A 220 -12.32 15.94 -14.89
C THR A 220 -12.69 17.39 -15.25
N GLY A 221 -13.12 18.20 -14.26
CA GLY A 221 -13.56 19.58 -14.43
C GLY A 221 -12.40 20.58 -14.59
N THR A 222 -12.16 21.44 -13.59
CA THR A 222 -11.13 22.50 -13.60
C THR A 222 -9.72 21.98 -13.93
N ALA A 223 -9.43 20.72 -13.57
CA ALA A 223 -8.26 19.98 -14.01
C ALA A 223 -8.55 18.48 -13.93
N ASP A 224 -7.98 17.68 -14.84
CA ASP A 224 -8.03 16.22 -14.76
C ASP A 224 -7.00 15.71 -13.73
N HIS A 225 -7.51 15.29 -12.58
CA HIS A 225 -6.72 14.75 -11.47
C HIS A 225 -7.47 13.68 -10.68
N LEU A 226 -6.70 12.88 -9.95
CA LEU A 226 -7.17 11.93 -8.96
C LEU A 226 -7.03 12.56 -7.58
N HIS A 227 -8.16 12.81 -6.91
CA HIS A 227 -8.23 13.26 -5.54
C HIS A 227 -8.21 12.06 -4.59
N ILE A 228 -7.25 12.02 -3.67
CA ILE A 228 -7.10 10.98 -2.66
C ILE A 228 -7.19 11.62 -1.29
N SER A 229 -8.02 11.08 -0.42
CA SER A 229 -8.21 11.63 0.92
C SER A 229 -8.46 10.57 1.98
N ILE A 230 -8.15 10.96 3.21
CA ILE A 230 -8.53 10.25 4.44
C ILE A 230 -9.45 11.17 5.23
N SER A 231 -10.55 10.67 5.78
CA SER A 231 -11.40 11.51 6.62
C SER A 231 -10.65 11.91 7.90
N THR A 232 -11.22 12.82 8.68
CA THR A 232 -10.74 13.12 10.03
C THR A 232 -11.84 12.78 11.02
N TYR A 233 -11.49 12.23 12.18
CA TYR A 233 -12.43 12.06 13.28
C TYR A 233 -12.70 13.37 14.02
N GLU A 234 -11.80 14.35 13.87
CA GLU A 234 -11.94 15.67 14.49
C GLU A 234 -12.86 16.54 13.65
N ARG A 235 -13.96 17.01 14.25
CA ARG A 235 -14.75 18.06 13.62
C ARG A 235 -13.88 19.31 13.56
N GLN A 236 -13.56 19.79 12.35
CA GLN A 236 -13.02 21.15 12.19
C GLN A 236 -13.99 22.11 12.89
N GLY A 237 -13.48 22.82 13.90
CA GLY A 237 -14.11 24.04 14.37
C GLY A 237 -14.12 25.00 13.19
N SER A 238 -15.27 25.62 12.91
CA SER A 238 -15.33 26.68 11.91
C SER A 238 -14.38 27.80 12.32
N TRP A 239 -13.41 28.11 11.45
CA TRP A 239 -12.81 29.44 11.43
C TRP A 239 -13.88 30.45 10.99
#